data_AF-A0A7W9LVJ3-F1
#
_entry.id   AF-A0A7W9LVJ3-F1
#
_cell.length_a   1.000
_cell.length_b   1.000
_cell.length_c   1.000
_cell.angle_alpha   90.00
_cell.angle_beta   90.00
_cell.angle_gamma   90.00
#
_symmetry.space_group_name_H-M   'P 1'
#
loop_
_entity.id
_entity.type
_entity.pdbx_description
1 polymer ?
#
loop_
_entity_poly.entity_id
_entity_poly.type
_entity_poly.pdbx_seq_one_letter_code
_entity_poly.pdbx_strand_id
1 'polypeptide(L)'
;MADTLGDLLDAAARGVFPPADGRTTIVPQLSPRDAGVLAFTAHSVVFTDEDPDWVRRTLAGTDRDRLAATMNARFLTALMDRTGRTSDTIDVLLNRCRAARGTVGRAGGDRRSRPSARGPRTLAA
;
A
#
# COMPACT_ATOMS: atom_id res chain seq x y z
N MET A 1 8.50 -11.83 -4.05
CA MET A 1 8.52 -11.19 -2.71
C MET A 1 9.09 -9.80 -2.92
N ALA A 2 8.62 -8.79 -2.20
CA ALA A 2 9.25 -7.47 -2.30
C ALA A 2 10.47 -7.49 -1.36
N ASP A 3 11.67 -7.42 -1.92
CA ASP A 3 12.92 -7.57 -1.17
C ASP A 3 13.43 -6.22 -0.65
N THR A 4 12.83 -5.11 -1.12
CA THR A 4 13.19 -3.74 -0.75
C THR A 4 11.96 -2.90 -0.41
N LEU A 5 12.19 -1.77 0.28
CA LEU A 5 11.16 -0.75 0.50
C LEU A 5 10.61 -0.18 -0.82
N GLY A 6 11.48 -0.02 -1.83
CA GLY A 6 11.09 0.47 -3.15
C GLY A 6 10.09 -0.46 -3.83
N ASP A 7 10.35 -1.78 -3.83
CA ASP A 7 9.46 -2.77 -4.41
C ASP A 7 8.07 -2.78 -3.75
N LEU A 8 8.02 -2.59 -2.43
CA LEU A 8 6.78 -2.50 -1.66
C LEU A 8 5.96 -1.26 -2.05
N LEU A 9 6.62 -0.10 -2.15
CA LEU A 9 5.97 1.14 -2.55
C LEU A 9 5.52 1.09 -4.02
N ASP A 10 6.33 0.53 -4.91
CA ASP A 10 5.99 0.34 -6.31
C ASP A 10 4.80 -0.62 -6.50
N ALA A 11 4.75 -1.70 -5.70
CA ALA A 11 3.60 -2.60 -5.67
C ALA A 11 2.34 -1.89 -5.16
N ALA A 12 2.45 -1.12 -4.07
CA ALA A 12 1.34 -0.34 -3.53
C ALA A 12 0.83 0.71 -4.54
N ALA A 13 1.73 1.33 -5.32
CA ALA A 13 1.37 2.25 -6.41
C ALA A 13 0.62 1.57 -7.57
N ARG A 14 0.73 0.24 -7.69
CA ARG A 14 -0.06 -0.60 -8.62
C ARG A 14 -1.32 -1.19 -7.97
N GLY A 15 -1.63 -0.82 -6.74
CA GLY A 15 -2.75 -1.37 -5.97
C GLY A 15 -2.50 -2.75 -5.37
N VAL A 16 -1.24 -3.21 -5.32
CA VAL A 16 -0.84 -4.48 -4.71
C VAL A 16 -0.21 -4.20 -3.35
N PHE A 17 -0.99 -4.39 -2.29
CA PHE A 17 -0.56 -4.15 -0.91
C PHE A 17 -0.06 -5.44 -0.24
N PRO A 18 0.76 -5.33 0.83
CA PRO A 18 1.05 -6.47 1.70
C PRO A 18 -0.24 -7.11 2.25
N PRO A 19 -0.26 -8.44 2.48
CA PRO A 19 -1.41 -9.10 3.06
C PRO A 19 -1.67 -8.58 4.48
N ALA A 20 -2.94 -8.41 4.84
CA ALA A 20 -3.38 -7.98 6.18
C ALA A 20 -3.29 -9.15 7.20
N ASP A 21 -2.08 -9.64 7.46
CA ASP A 21 -1.79 -10.89 8.18
C ASP A 21 -1.22 -10.68 9.61
N GLY A 22 -1.17 -9.44 10.08
CA GLY A 22 -0.62 -9.05 11.37
C GLY A 22 0.90 -9.20 11.48
N ARG A 23 1.60 -9.37 10.36
CA ARG A 23 3.05 -9.55 10.35
C ARG A 23 3.79 -8.22 10.23
N THR A 24 5.08 -8.31 10.56
CA THR A 24 6.05 -7.24 10.36
C THR A 24 7.10 -7.73 9.39
N THR A 25 7.26 -7.04 8.27
CA THR A 25 8.36 -7.25 7.33
C THR A 25 9.49 -6.30 7.71
N ILE A 26 10.73 -6.80 7.72
CA ILE A 26 11.92 -6.00 7.99
C ILE A 26 12.73 -5.97 6.70
N VAL A 27 13.04 -4.78 6.21
CA VAL A 27 13.81 -4.56 4.97
C VAL A 27 14.97 -3.59 5.23
N PRO A 28 16.04 -3.63 4.42
CA PRO A 28 17.10 -2.62 4.49
C PRO A 28 16.57 -1.20 4.24
N GLN A 29 17.29 -0.18 4.74
CA GLN A 29 16.92 1.20 4.46
C GLN A 29 17.20 1.59 3.00
N LEU A 30 16.37 2.47 2.42
CA LEU A 30 16.57 2.93 1.04
C LEU A 30 17.75 3.90 0.91
N SER A 31 18.02 4.68 1.97
CA SER A 31 19.11 5.64 2.01
C SER A 31 19.64 5.80 3.45
N PRO A 32 20.88 6.28 3.65
CA PRO A 32 21.41 6.56 4.99
C PRO A 32 20.54 7.50 5.83
N ARG A 33 19.74 8.35 5.18
CA ARG A 33 18.84 9.31 5.82
C ARG A 33 17.61 8.64 6.44
N ASP A 34 17.09 7.59 5.81
CA ASP A 34 15.71 7.14 6.06
C ASP A 34 15.69 5.82 6.80
N ALA A 35 15.24 5.79 8.06
CA ALA A 35 14.87 4.55 8.74
C ALA A 35 13.60 4.77 9.55
N GLY A 36 12.77 3.75 9.67
CA GLY A 36 11.50 3.89 10.37
C GLY A 36 10.51 2.78 10.10
N VAL A 37 9.24 3.12 10.23
CA VAL A 37 8.11 2.20 10.14
C VAL A 37 7.08 2.74 9.16
N LEU A 38 6.58 1.91 8.26
CA LEU A 38 5.35 2.14 7.52
C LEU A 38 4.29 1.13 7.95
N ALA A 39 3.15 1.63 8.41
CA ALA A 39 2.01 0.80 8.76
C ALA A 39 1.02 0.73 7.58
N PHE A 40 0.87 -0.47 7.01
CA PHE A 40 -0.24 -0.83 6.14
C PHE A 40 -1.39 -1.42 6.96
N THR A 41 -2.49 -1.76 6.29
CA THR A 41 -3.62 -2.44 6.92
C THR A 41 -3.19 -3.77 7.52
N ALA A 42 -3.10 -3.82 8.85
CA ALA A 42 -2.67 -4.99 9.63
C ALA A 42 -1.35 -5.62 9.13
N HIS A 43 -0.44 -4.82 8.56
CA HIS A 43 0.90 -5.27 8.17
C HIS A 43 1.85 -4.10 8.33
N SER A 44 2.97 -4.32 9.02
CA SER A 44 3.95 -3.25 9.24
C SER A 44 5.23 -3.55 8.49
N VAL A 45 5.89 -2.51 8.00
CA VAL A 45 7.21 -2.60 7.37
C VAL A 45 8.17 -1.76 8.20
N VAL A 46 9.17 -2.39 8.78
CA VAL A 46 10.29 -1.70 9.43
C VAL A 46 11.43 -1.66 8.42
N PHE A 47 11.88 -0.46 8.05
CA PHE A 47 13.01 -0.28 7.14
C PHE A 47 14.20 0.26 7.91
N THR A 48 15.24 -0.55 8.06
CA THR A 48 16.41 -0.27 8.88
C THR A 48 17.55 -1.21 8.52
N ASP A 49 18.79 -0.75 8.68
CA ASP A 49 19.99 -1.59 8.55
C ASP A 49 20.38 -2.26 9.88
N GLU A 50 19.59 -2.08 10.94
CA GLU A 50 19.76 -2.78 12.20
C GLU A 50 19.48 -4.28 12.08
N ASP A 51 20.08 -5.06 13.00
CA ASP A 51 19.83 -6.50 13.12
C ASP A 51 18.33 -6.81 13.20
N PRO A 52 17.75 -7.56 12.23
CA PRO A 52 16.35 -7.93 12.25
C PRO A 52 15.92 -8.70 13.50
N ASP A 53 16.82 -9.45 14.14
CA ASP A 53 16.50 -10.18 15.36
C ASP A 53 16.43 -9.25 16.57
N TRP A 54 17.22 -8.19 16.61
CA TRP A 54 17.04 -7.12 17.58
C TRP A 54 15.68 -6.45 17.43
N VAL A 55 15.25 -6.15 16.20
CA VAL A 55 13.93 -5.56 15.93
C VAL A 55 12.82 -6.47 16.50
N ARG A 56 12.86 -7.77 16.16
CA ARG A 56 11.86 -8.75 16.61
C ARG A 56 11.81 -8.87 18.13
N ARG A 57 12.97 -8.95 18.80
CA ARG A 57 13.04 -9.01 20.28
C ARG A 57 12.50 -7.73 20.92
N THR A 58 12.83 -6.57 20.36
CA THR A 58 12.37 -5.28 20.88
C THR A 58 10.85 -5.15 20.75
N LEU A 59 10.28 -5.57 19.62
CA LEU A 59 8.82 -5.61 19.43
C LEU A 59 8.13 -6.55 20.43
N ALA A 60 8.69 -7.75 20.63
CA ALA A 60 8.16 -8.72 21.58
C ALA A 60 8.17 -8.19 23.03
N GLY A 61 9.14 -7.33 23.39
CA GLY A 61 9.24 -6.72 24.72
C GLY A 61 8.31 -5.53 24.98
N THR A 62 7.42 -5.15 24.04
CA THR A 62 6.52 -4.00 24.23
C THR A 62 5.28 -4.32 25.08
N ASP A 63 4.96 -5.59 25.31
CA ASP A 63 3.73 -6.09 25.97
C ASP A 63 2.42 -5.53 25.38
N ARG A 64 2.43 -5.04 24.12
CA ARG A 64 1.26 -4.47 23.43
C ARG A 64 0.72 -5.38 22.35
N ASP A 65 -0.50 -5.07 21.91
CA ASP A 65 -1.13 -5.70 20.76
C ASP A 65 -0.17 -5.73 19.56
N ARG A 66 -0.08 -6.90 18.93
CA ARG A 66 0.85 -7.16 17.83
C ARG A 66 0.68 -6.18 16.67
N LEU A 67 -0.54 -5.75 16.37
CA LEU A 67 -0.83 -4.78 15.31
C LEU A 67 -0.34 -3.37 15.67
N ALA A 68 -0.29 -3.04 16.96
CA ALA A 68 0.14 -1.74 17.45
C ALA A 68 1.64 -1.70 17.82
N ALA A 69 2.31 -2.84 17.96
CA ALA A 69 3.67 -2.95 18.50
C ALA A 69 4.69 -2.07 17.76
N THR A 70 4.63 -2.03 16.42
CA THR A 70 5.57 -1.23 15.60
C THR A 70 5.31 0.27 15.66
N MET A 71 4.11 0.70 16.06
CA MET A 71 3.76 2.11 16.26
C MET A 71 3.81 2.51 17.74
N ASN A 72 4.24 1.60 18.62
CA ASN A 72 4.33 1.88 20.04
C ASN A 72 5.48 2.85 20.32
N ALA A 73 5.22 3.84 21.17
CA ALA A 73 6.23 4.83 21.56
C ALA A 73 7.53 4.19 22.09
N ARG A 74 7.46 3.11 22.87
CA ARG A 74 8.66 2.43 23.39
C ARG A 74 9.52 1.82 22.29
N PHE A 75 8.89 1.22 21.28
CA PHE A 75 9.62 0.67 20.14
C PHE A 75 10.23 1.79 19.29
N LEU A 76 9.47 2.84 19.00
CA LEU A 76 9.96 3.99 18.22
C LEU A 76 11.12 4.70 18.94
N THR A 77 11.04 4.89 20.26
CA THR A 77 12.16 5.41 21.07
C THR A 77 13.37 4.49 21.00
N ALA A 78 13.21 3.18 21.17
CA ALA A 78 14.34 2.24 21.08
C ALA A 78 15.00 2.24 19.70
N LEU A 79 14.21 2.39 18.62
CA LEU A 79 14.73 2.52 17.25
C LEU A 79 15.48 3.83 17.05
N MET A 80 14.96 4.94 17.56
CA MET A 80 15.62 6.24 17.54
C MET A 80 16.96 6.21 18.29
N ASP A 81 16.97 5.71 19.52
CA ASP A 81 18.18 5.61 20.34
C ASP A 81 19.25 4.75 19.67
N ARG A 82 18.85 3.60 19.13
CA ARG A 82 19.78 2.67 18.50
C ARG A 82 20.40 3.22 17.22
N THR A 83 19.62 3.97 16.46
CA THR A 83 20.08 4.52 15.18
C THR A 83 20.67 5.93 15.29
N GLY A 84 20.65 6.54 16.48
CA GLY A 84 21.08 7.92 16.69
C GLY A 84 20.20 8.93 15.97
N ARG A 85 18.91 8.61 15.77
CA ARG A 85 17.94 9.43 15.02
C ARG A 85 16.88 10.02 15.95
N THR A 86 16.19 11.04 15.46
CA THR A 86 15.03 11.66 16.14
C THR A 86 13.83 11.70 15.20
N SER A 87 12.62 11.84 15.77
CA SER A 87 11.37 11.97 15.02
C SER A 87 10.48 13.01 15.69
N ASP A 88 9.93 13.92 14.89
CA ASP A 88 9.04 14.98 15.39
C ASP A 88 7.57 14.58 15.26
N THR A 89 7.16 14.05 14.11
CA THR A 89 5.77 13.74 13.77
C THR A 89 5.60 12.33 13.21
N ILE A 90 4.36 11.87 13.24
CA ILE A 90 3.90 10.68 12.50
C ILE A 90 2.99 11.19 11.39
N ASP A 91 3.30 10.82 10.16
CA ASP A 91 2.61 11.29 8.97
C ASP A 91 1.91 10.16 8.22
N VAL A 92 0.89 10.52 7.44
CA VAL A 92 0.24 9.61 6.49
C VAL A 92 0.89 9.77 5.13
N LEU A 93 1.57 8.73 4.66
CA LEU A 93 2.13 8.69 3.31
C LEU A 93 1.06 8.29 2.29
N LEU A 94 0.81 9.16 1.32
CA LEU A 94 -0.06 8.88 0.19
C LEU A 94 0.77 8.45 -1.01
N ASN A 95 0.48 7.24 -1.52
CA ASN A 95 1.09 6.73 -2.73
C ASN A 95 0.07 6.77 -3.88
N ARG A 96 0.45 7.35 -5.01
CA ARG A 96 -0.44 7.51 -6.15
C ARG A 96 -0.65 6.15 -6.83
N CYS A 97 -1.88 5.66 -6.81
CA CYS A 97 -2.26 4.56 -7.68
C CYS A 97 -2.19 5.01 -9.15
N ARG A 98 -1.39 4.32 -9.96
CA ARG A 98 -1.38 4.55 -11.40
C ARG A 98 -2.56 3.82 -12.01
N ALA A 99 -3.66 4.54 -12.29
CA ALA A 99 -4.78 3.97 -13.02
C ALA A 99 -4.27 3.35 -14.33
N ALA A 100 -4.61 2.08 -14.56
CA ALA A 100 -4.33 1.43 -15.83
C ALA A 100 -4.91 2.30 -16.94
N ARG A 101 -4.08 2.68 -17.93
CA ARG A 101 -4.60 3.31 -19.14
C ARG A 101 -5.52 2.28 -19.78
N GLY A 102 -6.83 2.48 -19.66
CA GLY A 102 -7.79 1.67 -20.38
C GLY A 102 -7.42 1.72 -21.86
N THR A 103 -7.11 0.58 -22.45
CA THR A 103 -7.14 0.44 -23.90
C THR A 103 -8.58 0.67 -24.30
N VAL A 104 -8.93 1.91 -24.65
CA VAL A 104 -10.17 2.19 -25.38
C VAL A 104 -10.00 1.44 -26.69
N GLY A 105 -10.57 0.23 -26.74
CA GLY A 105 -10.78 -0.50 -27.96
C GLY A 105 -11.50 0.46 -28.89
N ARG A 106 -10.85 0.80 -30.00
CA ARG A 106 -11.44 1.59 -31.07
C ARG A 106 -12.55 0.72 -31.66
N ALA A 107 -13.73 0.76 -31.06
CA ALA A 107 -14.91 0.10 -31.58
C ALA A 107 -15.22 0.77 -32.93
N GLY A 108 -14.82 0.10 -34.01
CA GLY A 108 -15.31 0.40 -35.34
C GLY A 108 -16.81 0.19 -35.34
N GLY A 109 -17.57 1.28 -35.24
CA GLY A 109 -19.02 1.25 -35.33
C GLY A 109 -19.44 0.91 -36.75
N ASP A 110 -19.84 -0.33 -37.00
CA ASP A 110 -20.68 -0.67 -38.13
C ASP A 110 -22.09 -0.12 -37.87
N ARG A 111 -22.38 1.04 -38.46
CA ARG A 111 -23.73 1.61 -38.52
C ARG A 111 -24.52 0.92 -39.61
N ARG A 112 -25.06 -0.27 -39.34
CA ARG A 112 -26.15 -0.82 -40.14
C ARG A 112 -26.96 -1.80 -39.30
N SER A 113 -28.14 -1.35 -38.85
CA SER A 113 -29.39 -2.12 -38.65
C SER A 113 -30.33 -1.34 -37.71
N ARG A 114 -31.07 -0.37 -38.25
CA ARG A 114 -32.31 0.12 -37.61
C ARG A 114 -33.46 -0.69 -38.20
N PRO A 115 -34.30 -1.37 -37.41
CA PRO A 115 -35.54 -1.93 -37.94
C PRO A 115 -36.54 -0.81 -38.20
N SER A 116 -37.12 -0.82 -39.41
CA SER A 116 -38.19 0.08 -39.83
C SER A 116 -39.51 -0.32 -39.17
N ALA A 117 -40.03 0.52 -38.28
CA ALA A 117 -41.39 0.38 -37.75
C ALA A 117 -42.36 1.19 -38.62
N ARG A 118 -42.95 0.54 -39.64
CA ARG A 118 -44.15 1.00 -40.34
C ARG A 118 -45.32 0.14 -39.87
N GLY A 119 -46.08 0.64 -38.89
CA GLY A 119 -47.41 0.11 -38.55
C GLY A 119 -48.49 0.86 -39.33
N PRO A 120 -49.54 0.19 -39.85
CA PRO A 120 -50.55 0.82 -40.68
C PRO A 120 -51.52 1.68 -39.86
N ARG A 121 -51.85 2.86 -40.41
CA ARG A 121 -52.95 3.71 -39.96
C ARG A 121 -54.27 3.07 -40.39
N THR A 122 -55.19 2.89 -39.46
CA THR A 122 -56.60 2.65 -39.78
C THR A 122 -57.43 3.73 -39.10
N LEU A 123 -58.08 4.55 -39.94
CA LEU A 123 -59.14 5.48 -39.58
C LEU A 123 -60.47 4.72 -39.55
N ALA A 124 -61.27 4.90 -38.50
CA ALA A 124 -62.74 4.85 -38.47
C ALA A 124 -63.17 5.10 -37.01
N ALA A 125 -64.25 5.79 -36.68
CA ALA A 125 -65.19 6.71 -37.32
C ALA A 125 -65.87 7.43 -36.15
#